data_AF-A0A954SHA6-F1
#
_entry.id   AF-A0A954SHA6-F1
#
_cell.length_a   1.000
_cell.length_b   1.000
_cell.length_c   1.000
_cell.angle_alpha   90.00
_cell.angle_beta   90.00
_cell.angle_gamma   90.00
#
_symmetry.space_group_name_H-M   'P 1'
#
loop_
_entity.id
_entity.type
_entity.pdbx_description
1 polymer ?
#
loop_
_entity_poly.entity_id
_entity_poly.type
_entity_poly.pdbx_seq_one_letter_code
_entity_poly.pdbx_strand_id
1 'polypeptide(L)'
;MSEFCRESVHEFPRLGLLSWSACFGLLLIGCGSNSNQPSFQKDLVPVTGKVTYQGAALVDAGVTFRPTGDNAVRAAYGRTDEEGNYSLMTPIRDLTPEQSQGAVPGTYRVIISKLSMPDGSAIPFGLTHAEVEQLGAVESIPAKYSSEENSTLTANVVPGGGSHAPLNFELK
;
A
#
# COMPACT_ATOMS: atom_id res chain seq x y z
N MET A 1 3.46 26.37 -46.53
CA MET A 1 2.42 27.05 -47.31
C MET A 1 1.20 26.16 -47.27
N SER A 2 0.22 26.47 -46.40
CA SER A 2 -1.02 27.20 -46.76
C SER A 2 -1.84 26.35 -47.74
N GLU A 3 -3.07 25.94 -47.45
CA GLU A 3 -4.25 26.76 -47.11
C GLU A 3 -5.31 25.84 -46.46
N PHE A 4 -5.72 26.12 -45.22
CA PHE A 4 -7.05 26.61 -44.79
C PHE A 4 -8.14 26.85 -45.86
N CYS A 5 -9.40 26.79 -45.41
CA CYS A 5 -10.69 26.99 -46.10
C CYS A 5 -11.23 25.73 -46.83
N ARG A 6 -12.48 25.28 -46.69
CA ARG A 6 -13.71 25.91 -46.21
C ARG A 6 -14.79 24.82 -46.07
N GLU A 7 -15.76 25.10 -45.22
CA GLU A 7 -16.97 24.32 -44.95
C GLU A 7 -17.76 23.91 -46.21
N SER A 8 -18.35 22.72 -46.17
CA SER A 8 -19.59 22.43 -46.91
C SER A 8 -20.40 21.39 -46.15
N VAL A 9 -21.32 21.92 -45.36
CA VAL A 9 -22.58 21.28 -44.98
C VAL A 9 -23.29 20.83 -46.26
N HIS A 10 -23.49 19.51 -46.40
CA HIS A 10 -24.51 19.00 -47.33
C HIS A 10 -25.34 17.95 -46.62
N GLU A 11 -26.62 18.28 -46.57
CA GLU A 11 -27.72 17.62 -45.91
C GLU A 11 -28.10 16.29 -46.59
N PHE A 12 -28.61 15.38 -45.76
CA PHE A 12 -29.33 14.13 -46.06
C PHE A 12 -30.49 14.30 -47.09
N PRO A 13 -31.30 13.27 -47.41
CA PRO A 13 -31.03 11.85 -47.72
C PRO A 13 -31.75 11.44 -49.04
N ARG A 14 -31.28 10.41 -49.76
CA ARG A 14 -32.17 9.73 -50.74
C ARG A 14 -32.03 8.21 -50.67
N LEU A 15 -33.05 7.66 -50.01
CA LEU A 15 -33.58 6.30 -50.06
C LEU A 15 -33.32 5.60 -51.40
N GLY A 16 -32.71 4.42 -51.34
CA GLY A 16 -32.58 3.49 -52.47
C GLY A 16 -32.30 2.09 -51.95
N LEU A 17 -33.32 1.25 -51.96
CA LEU A 17 -33.34 -0.13 -51.51
C LEU A 17 -32.33 -1.02 -52.24
N LEU A 18 -31.78 -2.01 -51.52
CA LEU A 18 -31.59 -3.44 -51.87
C LEU A 18 -30.22 -4.01 -51.42
N SER A 19 -30.30 -5.26 -50.93
CA SER A 19 -29.23 -6.26 -50.83
C SER A 19 -28.63 -6.54 -49.43
N TRP A 20 -29.30 -7.45 -48.71
CA TRP A 20 -28.79 -8.74 -48.23
C TRP A 20 -27.38 -8.78 -47.58
N SER A 21 -27.34 -9.34 -46.36
CA SER A 21 -26.21 -10.02 -45.68
C SER A 21 -25.42 -9.23 -44.64
N ALA A 22 -25.77 -9.54 -43.38
CA ALA A 22 -24.87 -10.03 -42.34
C ALA A 22 -23.89 -9.06 -41.64
N CYS A 23 -23.75 -9.31 -40.33
CA CYS A 23 -22.79 -8.74 -39.36
C CYS A 23 -23.18 -7.35 -38.84
N PHE A 24 -24.10 -7.18 -37.89
CA PHE A 24 -23.95 -7.53 -36.47
C PHE A 24 -22.51 -7.90 -36.07
N GLY A 25 -21.72 -6.92 -35.65
CA GLY A 25 -20.35 -7.20 -35.19
C GLY A 25 -19.57 -5.97 -34.76
N LEU A 26 -19.64 -5.70 -33.46
CA LEU A 26 -18.57 -5.19 -32.60
C LEU A 26 -17.42 -4.42 -33.28
N LEU A 27 -17.37 -3.11 -33.06
CA LEU A 27 -16.11 -2.38 -32.93
C LEU A 27 -16.18 -1.49 -31.69
N LEU A 28 -16.36 -2.15 -30.53
CA LEU A 28 -15.82 -1.62 -29.28
C LEU A 28 -14.30 -1.75 -29.38
N ILE A 29 -13.64 -0.69 -29.83
CA ILE A 29 -12.19 -0.56 -29.76
C ILE A 29 -11.85 -0.27 -28.29
N GLY A 30 -12.03 -1.31 -27.45
CA GLY A 30 -11.44 -1.36 -26.12
C GLY A 30 -9.94 -1.48 -26.33
N CYS A 31 -9.25 -0.34 -26.25
CA CYS A 31 -7.81 -0.31 -26.19
C CYS A 31 -7.39 -1.14 -24.96
N GLY A 32 -6.81 -2.31 -25.22
CA GLY A 32 -6.31 -3.22 -24.21
C GLY A 32 -5.36 -2.47 -23.29
N SER A 33 -5.74 -2.39 -22.03
CA SER A 33 -4.90 -1.86 -20.96
C SER A 33 -3.60 -2.67 -20.93
N ASN A 34 -2.49 -2.02 -21.28
CA ASN A 34 -1.15 -2.51 -21.02
C ASN A 34 -1.04 -2.79 -19.51
N SER A 35 -1.11 -4.07 -19.14
CA SER A 35 -0.82 -4.56 -17.80
C SER A 35 0.69 -4.46 -17.55
N ASN A 36 1.18 -3.25 -17.33
CA ASN A 36 2.46 -3.00 -16.67
C ASN A 36 2.27 -3.35 -15.17
N GLN A 37 2.21 -4.64 -14.85
CA GLN A 37 2.30 -5.06 -13.45
C GLN A 37 3.70 -4.65 -12.93
N PRO A 38 3.77 -4.02 -11.74
CA PRO A 38 5.04 -3.62 -11.18
C PRO A 38 5.96 -4.83 -10.94
N SER A 39 7.17 -4.78 -11.51
CA SER A 39 8.17 -5.87 -11.48
C SER A 39 8.51 -6.35 -10.06
N PHE A 40 8.45 -5.45 -9.07
CA PHE A 40 8.77 -5.71 -7.67
C PHE A 40 7.77 -6.63 -6.96
N GLN A 41 6.62 -6.95 -7.58
CA GLN A 41 5.64 -7.86 -7.00
C GLN A 41 6.21 -9.27 -6.79
N LYS A 42 7.12 -9.73 -7.65
CA LYS A 42 7.74 -11.06 -7.55
C LYS A 42 8.83 -11.14 -6.48
N ASP A 43 9.30 -9.99 -6.02
CA ASP A 43 10.40 -9.88 -5.08
C ASP A 43 9.92 -9.70 -3.64
N LEU A 44 8.60 -9.72 -3.39
CA LEU A 44 8.06 -9.59 -2.04
C LEU A 44 8.56 -10.72 -1.14
N VAL A 45 9.21 -10.32 -0.06
CA VAL A 45 9.73 -11.21 0.97
C VAL A 45 8.76 -11.18 2.16
N PRO A 46 8.24 -12.33 2.62
CA PRO A 46 7.39 -12.37 3.79
C PRO A 46 8.18 -11.88 5.01
N VAL A 47 7.65 -10.86 5.68
CA VAL A 47 8.23 -10.27 6.88
C VAL A 47 7.23 -10.38 8.01
N THR A 48 7.64 -11.09 9.05
CA THR A 48 6.91 -11.20 10.31
C THR A 48 7.82 -10.83 11.46
N GLY A 49 7.22 -10.54 12.61
CA GLY A 49 7.98 -10.27 13.82
C GLY A 49 7.06 -10.02 15.01
N LYS A 50 7.67 -9.63 16.12
CA LYS A 50 6.97 -9.31 17.37
C LYS A 50 7.44 -7.97 17.93
N VAL A 51 6.50 -7.16 18.39
CA VAL A 51 6.78 -5.89 19.07
C VAL A 51 6.41 -6.01 20.55
N THR A 52 7.34 -5.64 21.41
CA THR A 52 7.12 -5.53 22.86
C THR A 52 7.45 -4.12 23.32
N TYR A 53 6.76 -3.64 24.35
CA TYR A 53 7.04 -2.37 25.01
C TYR A 53 7.10 -2.58 26.52
N GLN A 54 8.22 -2.21 27.14
CA GLN A 54 8.48 -2.37 28.58
C GLN A 54 8.27 -3.82 29.08
N GLY A 55 8.56 -4.81 28.25
CA GLY A 55 8.39 -6.23 28.56
C GLY A 55 6.98 -6.78 28.36
N ALA A 56 6.00 -5.94 27.98
CA ALA A 56 4.67 -6.37 27.59
C ALA A 56 4.54 -6.46 26.06
N ALA A 57 3.64 -7.33 25.57
CA ALA A 57 3.29 -7.34 24.15
C ALA A 57 2.61 -6.02 23.77
N LEU A 58 3.08 -5.39 22.69
CA LEU A 58 2.47 -4.15 22.22
C LEU A 58 1.32 -4.51 21.27
N VAL A 59 0.11 -4.54 21.82
CA VAL A 59 -1.11 -4.89 21.08
C VAL A 59 -1.61 -3.69 20.29
N ASP A 60 -2.12 -3.94 19.09
CA ASP A 60 -2.84 -2.95 18.31
C ASP A 60 -2.01 -1.69 17.98
N ALA A 61 -0.71 -1.88 17.76
CA ALA A 61 0.22 -0.89 17.24
C ALA A 61 0.39 -1.04 15.73
N GLY A 62 0.47 0.10 15.04
CA GLY A 62 0.83 0.19 13.64
C GLY A 62 2.34 0.08 13.47
N VAL A 63 2.78 -0.77 12.54
CA VAL A 63 4.18 -0.96 12.19
C VAL A 63 4.37 -0.55 10.74
N THR A 64 5.18 0.47 10.50
CA THR A 64 5.45 1.00 9.17
C THR A 64 6.93 0.88 8.86
N PHE A 65 7.24 0.23 7.75
CA PHE A 65 8.59 0.11 7.22
C PHE A 65 8.74 1.13 6.11
N ARG A 66 9.40 2.25 6.41
CA ARG A 66 9.66 3.32 5.46
C ARG A 66 11.04 3.14 4.82
N PRO A 67 11.16 3.09 3.48
CA PRO A 67 12.45 2.91 2.82
C PRO A 67 13.39 4.09 3.12
N THR A 68 14.66 3.80 3.39
CA THR A 68 15.70 4.83 3.67
C THR A 68 16.90 4.76 2.73
N GLY A 69 16.78 4.08 1.59
CA GLY A 69 17.82 4.00 0.57
C GLY A 69 17.26 3.51 -0.76
N ASP A 70 18.12 3.44 -1.78
CA ASP A 70 17.71 3.21 -3.17
C ASP A 70 17.21 1.78 -3.46
N ASN A 71 17.50 0.83 -2.58
CA ASN A 71 17.15 -0.58 -2.78
C ASN A 71 15.68 -0.89 -2.48
N ALA A 72 15.09 -0.20 -1.49
CA ALA A 72 13.70 -0.39 -1.12
C ALA A 72 12.85 0.68 -1.81
N VAL A 73 11.94 0.26 -2.69
CA VAL A 73 11.13 1.19 -3.51
C VAL A 73 9.77 1.51 -2.93
N ARG A 74 9.32 0.75 -1.91
CA ARG A 74 7.99 0.89 -1.33
C ARG A 74 7.98 0.66 0.17
N ALA A 75 7.15 1.45 0.84
CA ALA A 75 6.81 1.22 2.24
C ALA A 75 5.92 -0.01 2.40
N ALA A 76 6.08 -0.69 3.53
CA ALA A 76 5.25 -1.80 3.96
C ALA A 76 4.61 -1.47 5.31
N TYR A 77 3.42 -2.02 5.55
CA TYR A 77 2.59 -1.70 6.70
C TYR A 77 2.12 -2.99 7.36
N GLY A 78 2.06 -3.00 8.68
CA GLY A 78 1.53 -4.08 9.49
C GLY A 78 0.84 -3.55 10.73
N ARG A 79 0.07 -4.43 11.37
CA ARG A 79 -0.54 -4.17 12.67
C ARG A 79 -0.22 -5.34 13.59
N THR A 80 0.05 -5.04 14.84
CA THR A 80 0.33 -6.05 15.86
C THR A 80 -0.96 -6.65 16.42
N ASP A 81 -0.96 -7.96 16.64
CA ASP A 81 -2.05 -8.72 17.24
C ASP A 81 -2.03 -8.67 18.79
N GLU A 82 -2.91 -9.44 19.43
CA GLU A 82 -3.02 -9.55 20.89
C GLU A 82 -1.76 -10.09 21.59
N GLU A 83 -0.90 -10.79 20.85
CA GLU A 83 0.38 -11.31 21.33
C GLU A 83 1.56 -10.40 20.95
N GLY A 84 1.29 -9.29 20.26
CA GLY A 84 2.27 -8.34 19.74
C GLY A 84 2.94 -8.79 18.43
N ASN A 85 2.47 -9.87 17.79
CA ASN A 85 3.02 -10.32 16.52
C ASN A 85 2.45 -9.49 15.37
N TYR A 86 3.26 -9.24 14.34
CA TYR A 86 2.84 -8.53 13.14
C TYR A 86 3.30 -9.25 11.87
N SER A 87 2.53 -9.05 10.80
CA SER A 87 2.91 -9.35 9.43
C SER A 87 2.87 -8.06 8.61
N LEU A 88 3.85 -7.86 7.75
CA LEU A 88 3.84 -6.71 6.84
C LEU A 88 3.10 -7.05 5.55
N MET A 89 2.45 -6.04 4.98
CA MET A 89 1.99 -6.02 3.60
C MET A 89 2.57 -4.81 2.88
N THR A 90 2.88 -4.98 1.60
CA THR A 90 3.22 -3.87 0.71
C THR A 90 2.00 -3.55 -0.15
N PRO A 91 1.46 -2.32 -0.15
CA PRO A 91 0.16 -2.04 -0.79
C PRO A 91 0.29 -1.89 -2.32
N ILE A 92 0.37 -2.99 -3.07
CA ILE A 92 0.54 -2.96 -4.53
C ILE A 92 -0.80 -2.69 -5.23
N ARG A 93 -0.77 -1.88 -6.30
CA ARG A 93 -1.97 -1.68 -7.14
C ARG A 93 -2.39 -3.03 -7.73
N ASP A 94 -3.69 -3.24 -7.81
CA ASP A 94 -4.29 -4.43 -8.44
C ASP A 94 -4.10 -5.75 -7.67
N LEU A 95 -3.58 -5.70 -6.43
CA LEU A 95 -3.49 -6.86 -5.54
C LEU A 95 -4.26 -6.64 -4.26
N THR A 96 -4.80 -7.74 -3.73
CA THR A 96 -5.34 -7.77 -2.38
C THR A 96 -4.21 -7.75 -1.34
N PRO A 97 -4.49 -7.28 -0.11
CA PRO A 97 -3.55 -7.37 1.01
C PRO A 97 -2.91 -8.76 1.20
N GLU A 98 -3.68 -9.82 0.96
CA GLU A 98 -3.26 -11.21 1.10
C GLU A 98 -2.24 -11.61 0.02
N GLN A 99 -2.41 -11.08 -1.19
CA GLN A 99 -1.51 -11.31 -2.33
C GLN A 99 -0.26 -10.44 -2.30
N SER A 100 -0.25 -9.40 -1.47
CA SER A 100 0.84 -8.44 -1.35
C SER A 100 1.51 -8.47 0.02
N GLN A 101 1.46 -9.62 0.70
CA GLN A 101 2.16 -9.87 1.96
C GLN A 101 3.68 -9.77 1.76
N GLY A 102 4.35 -9.22 2.77
CA GLY A 102 5.78 -9.00 2.80
C GLY A 102 6.21 -7.57 2.45
N ALA A 103 7.53 -7.41 2.37
CA ALA A 103 8.21 -6.20 2.00
C ALA A 103 9.15 -6.46 0.83
N VAL A 104 9.40 -5.43 0.02
CA VAL A 104 10.45 -5.50 -1.00
C VAL A 104 11.81 -5.55 -0.29
N PRO A 105 12.80 -6.30 -0.78
CA PRO A 105 14.13 -6.31 -0.20
C PRO A 105 14.76 -4.92 -0.16
N GLY A 106 15.41 -4.60 0.95
CA GLY A 106 16.14 -3.35 1.13
C GLY A 106 16.13 -2.86 2.57
N THR A 107 16.63 -1.64 2.75
CA THR A 107 16.81 -1.01 4.06
C THR A 107 15.65 -0.10 4.39
N TYR A 108 15.10 -0.30 5.57
CA TYR A 108 13.94 0.41 6.09
C TYR A 108 14.25 1.06 7.43
N ARG A 109 13.68 2.25 7.64
CA ARG A 109 13.41 2.80 8.97
C ARG A 109 12.06 2.27 9.42
N VAL A 110 12.03 1.78 10.65
CA VAL A 110 10.83 1.19 11.23
C VAL A 110 10.17 2.23 12.12
N ILE A 111 8.90 2.50 11.87
CA ILE A 111 8.11 3.46 12.62
C ILE A 111 7.00 2.66 13.28
N ILE A 112 6.94 2.71 14.61
CA ILE A 112 5.93 2.00 15.38
C ILE A 112 5.09 3.07 16.06
N SER A 113 3.79 3.07 15.79
CA SER A 113 2.81 3.99 16.38
C SER A 113 1.80 3.20 17.21
N LYS A 114 1.52 3.67 18.42
CA LYS A 114 0.48 3.13 19.28
C LYS A 114 -0.40 4.27 19.77
N LEU A 115 -1.46 4.51 19.01
CA LEU A 115 -2.51 5.45 19.42
C LEU A 115 -3.42 4.81 20.48
N SER A 116 -3.71 5.59 21.50
CA SER A 116 -4.75 5.33 22.50
C SER A 116 -5.54 6.61 22.74
N MET A 117 -6.83 6.50 23.06
CA MET A 117 -7.63 7.68 23.37
C MET A 117 -7.12 8.36 24.66
N PRO A 118 -7.34 9.68 24.85
CA PRO A 118 -6.94 10.39 26.07
C PRO A 118 -7.49 9.78 27.37
N ASP A 119 -8.67 9.16 27.27
CA ASP A 119 -9.36 8.51 28.37
C ASP A 119 -8.90 7.05 28.59
N GLY A 120 -7.90 6.59 27.83
CA GLY A 120 -7.38 5.22 27.85
C GLY A 120 -8.29 4.20 27.17
N SER A 121 -9.38 4.63 26.55
CA SER A 121 -10.26 3.74 25.78
C SER A 121 -9.62 3.33 24.45
N ALA A 122 -10.10 2.21 23.91
CA ALA A 122 -9.66 1.74 22.60
C ALA A 122 -10.09 2.71 21.50
N ILE A 123 -9.28 2.80 20.44
CA ILE A 123 -9.60 3.62 19.28
C ILE A 123 -10.91 3.12 18.64
N PRO A 124 -11.90 4.00 18.37
CA PRO A 124 -13.13 3.60 17.71
C PRO A 124 -12.84 2.93 16.37
N PHE A 125 -13.47 1.78 16.11
CA PHE A 125 -13.31 1.05 14.86
C PHE A 125 -13.80 1.89 13.67
N GLY A 126 -13.06 1.81 12.55
CA GLY A 126 -13.41 2.48 11.30
C GLY A 126 -12.85 3.89 11.14
N LEU A 127 -12.09 4.39 12.12
CA LEU A 127 -11.39 5.66 12.01
C LEU A 127 -9.98 5.49 11.43
N THR A 128 -9.61 6.41 10.55
CA THR A 128 -8.24 6.57 10.04
C THR A 128 -7.34 7.15 11.11
N HIS A 129 -6.02 6.95 10.97
CA HIS A 129 -5.03 7.51 11.90
C HIS A 129 -5.22 9.02 12.14
N ALA A 130 -5.47 9.78 11.07
CA ALA A 130 -5.72 11.22 11.15
C ALA A 130 -7.00 11.59 11.91
N GLU A 131 -8.08 10.81 11.76
CA GLU A 131 -9.32 11.04 12.52
C GLU A 131 -9.13 10.75 14.00
N VAL A 132 -8.33 9.73 14.32
CA VAL A 132 -8.03 9.32 15.69
C VAL A 132 -7.16 10.36 16.41
N GLU A 133 -6.17 10.93 15.71
CA GLU A 133 -5.40 12.08 16.21
C GLU A 133 -6.28 13.32 16.43
N GLN A 134 -7.25 13.58 15.55
CA GLN A 134 -8.21 14.69 15.72
C GLN A 134 -9.13 14.53 16.93
N LEU A 135 -9.42 13.28 17.33
CA LEU A 135 -10.13 12.98 18.58
C LEU A 135 -9.23 13.13 19.83
N GLY A 136 -7.98 13.55 19.64
CA GLY A 136 -7.01 13.78 20.71
C GLY A 136 -6.25 12.53 21.13
N ALA A 137 -6.32 11.43 20.38
CA ALA A 137 -5.55 10.24 20.72
C ALA A 137 -4.06 10.56 20.89
N VAL A 138 -3.48 9.99 21.93
CA VAL A 138 -2.09 10.20 22.29
C VAL A 138 -1.27 8.95 21.94
N GLU A 139 -0.07 9.19 21.44
CA GLU A 139 0.93 8.13 21.30
C GLU A 139 1.30 7.61 22.69
N SER A 140 1.04 6.32 22.91
CA SER A 140 1.32 5.64 24.17
C SER A 140 2.79 5.22 24.29
N ILE A 141 3.58 5.43 23.23
CA ILE A 141 4.99 5.10 23.14
C ILE A 141 5.82 6.35 22.85
N PRO A 142 7.11 6.37 23.25
CA PRO A 142 7.98 7.52 23.03
C PRO A 142 8.12 7.89 21.55
N ALA A 143 8.17 9.19 21.26
CA ALA A 143 8.35 9.74 19.91
C ALA A 143 9.62 9.23 19.19
N LYS A 144 10.63 8.74 19.92
CA LYS A 144 11.82 8.08 19.33
C LYS A 144 11.52 6.77 18.58
N TYR A 145 10.29 6.25 18.66
CA TYR A 145 9.84 5.06 17.92
C TYR A 145 8.71 5.37 16.94
N SER A 146 7.83 6.33 17.27
CA SER A 146 6.69 6.73 16.43
C SER A 146 6.97 7.89 15.47
N SER A 147 8.04 8.65 15.68
CA SER A 147 8.40 9.75 14.78
C SER A 147 9.03 9.22 13.50
N GLU A 148 8.50 9.65 12.36
CA GLU A 148 9.03 9.25 11.05
C GLU A 148 10.49 9.70 10.83
N GLU A 149 10.85 10.86 11.36
CA GLU A 149 12.17 11.47 11.17
C GLU A 149 13.16 11.01 12.25
N ASN A 150 12.68 10.79 13.48
CA ASN A 150 13.53 10.49 14.64
C ASN A 150 13.57 9.02 15.02
N SER A 151 12.80 8.15 14.36
CA SER A 151 12.81 6.73 14.71
C SER A 151 14.22 6.16 14.55
N THR A 152 14.78 5.64 15.64
CA THR A 152 16.11 5.00 15.63
C THR A 152 16.06 3.53 15.20
N LEU A 153 14.87 2.99 14.98
CA LEU A 153 14.67 1.60 14.59
C LEU A 153 14.94 1.44 13.09
N THR A 154 15.76 0.45 12.75
CA THR A 154 16.05 0.09 11.36
C THR A 154 15.87 -1.40 11.16
N ALA A 155 15.47 -1.77 9.95
CA ALA A 155 15.32 -3.15 9.52
C ALA A 155 15.92 -3.32 8.14
N ASN A 156 16.57 -4.46 7.92
CA ASN A 156 17.08 -4.84 6.62
C ASN A 156 16.35 -6.10 6.16
N VAL A 157 15.61 -5.98 5.06
CA VAL A 157 14.90 -7.09 4.43
C VAL A 157 15.80 -7.64 3.32
N VAL A 158 16.28 -8.86 3.49
CA VAL A 158 17.17 -9.50 2.51
C VAL A 158 16.36 -10.24 1.44
N PRO A 159 16.80 -10.25 0.16
CA PRO A 159 16.11 -10.96 -0.91
C PRO A 159 16.01 -12.47 -0.63
N GLY A 160 14.86 -13.05 -0.97
CA GLY A 160 14.44 -14.37 -0.51
C GLY A 160 15.01 -15.54 -1.31
N GLY A 161 15.69 -16.43 -0.59
CA GLY A 161 16.04 -17.80 -0.98
C GLY A 161 16.05 -18.79 0.20
N GLY A 162 15.53 -18.42 1.38
CA GLY A 162 15.54 -19.24 2.61
C GLY A 162 14.71 -18.64 3.75
N SER A 163 14.54 -19.39 4.85
CA SER A 163 13.74 -19.02 6.04
C SER A 163 14.11 -17.63 6.58
N HIS A 164 13.14 -16.71 6.58
CA HIS A 164 13.30 -15.37 7.11
C HIS A 164 13.13 -15.39 8.63
N ALA A 165 14.16 -14.93 9.35
CA ALA A 165 14.06 -14.77 10.81
C ALA A 165 13.05 -13.67 11.14
N PRO A 166 12.23 -13.83 12.20
CA PRO A 166 11.28 -12.80 12.60
C PRO A 166 12.01 -11.53 13.06
N LEU A 167 11.55 -10.38 12.58
CA LEU A 167 12.09 -9.06 12.93
C LEU A 167 11.41 -8.54 14.21
N ASN A 168 11.99 -8.86 15.36
CA ASN A 168 11.43 -8.47 16.64
C ASN A 168 11.94 -7.10 17.11
N PHE A 169 11.06 -6.30 17.70
CA PHE A 169 11.36 -4.97 18.23
C PHE A 169 10.99 -4.89 19.71
N GLU A 170 11.99 -4.72 20.57
CA GLU A 170 11.79 -4.52 22.01
C GLU A 170 11.97 -3.05 22.36
N LEU A 171 10.86 -2.38 22.62
CA LEU A 171 10.80 -0.96 22.93
C LEU A 171 10.99 -0.74 24.44
N LYS A 172 11.93 0.14 24.78
CA LYS A 172 12.22 0.58 26.16
C LYS A 172 11.75 2.01 26.41
#